data_AF-A0A6L3N9V1-F1
#
_entry.id   AF-A0A6L3N9V1-F1
#
_cell.length_a   1.000
_cell.length_b   1.000
_cell.length_c   1.000
_cell.angle_alpha   90.00
_cell.angle_beta   90.00
_cell.angle_gamma   90.00
#
_symmetry.space_group_name_H-M   'P 1'
#
loop_
_entity.id
_entity.type
_entity.pdbx_description
1 polymer ?
#
loop_
_entity_poly.entity_id
_entity_poly.type
_entity_poly.pdbx_seq_one_letter_code
_entity_poly.pdbx_strand_id
1 'polypeptide(L)'
;ATRVERFDALVLATGYRRDTHSALLEGLAPHLGDALARGEVTRDYLLATPEHFAPRIYLQGCCEDSHGLSDTLLSVLARRADEICASLEEGIAPAAADDAARALHERRHQHGASAGRMAFAL
;
A
#
# COMPACT_ATOMS: atom_id res chain seq x y z
N ALA A 1 7.12 -31.51 -33.38
CA ALA A 1 5.91 -32.35 -33.47
C ALA A 1 4.89 -31.83 -32.48
N THR A 2 3.64 -31.62 -32.90
CA THR A 2 2.56 -31.11 -32.04
C THR A 2 1.80 -32.29 -31.44
N ARG A 3 1.60 -32.30 -30.12
CA ARG A 3 0.86 -33.35 -29.39
C ARG A 3 -0.50 -32.78 -28.96
N VAL A 4 -1.57 -33.53 -29.20
CA VAL A 4 -2.95 -33.14 -28.90
C VAL A 4 -3.57 -34.18 -27.97
N GLU A 5 -4.22 -33.73 -26.91
CA GLU A 5 -4.90 -34.57 -25.91
C GLU A 5 -6.29 -34.00 -25.58
N ARG A 6 -7.19 -34.86 -25.07
CA ARG A 6 -8.58 -34.53 -24.71
C ARG A 6 -8.77 -34.69 -23.19
N PHE A 7 -9.47 -33.75 -22.58
CA PHE A 7 -9.77 -33.73 -21.13
C PHE A 7 -11.21 -33.29 -20.89
N ASP A 8 -11.84 -33.77 -19.82
CA ASP A 8 -13.18 -33.33 -19.39
C ASP A 8 -13.14 -31.96 -18.68
N ALA A 9 -12.03 -31.67 -17.99
CA ALA A 9 -11.76 -30.40 -17.34
C ALA A 9 -10.26 -30.11 -17.27
N LEU A 10 -9.89 -28.84 -17.19
CA LEU A 10 -8.52 -28.35 -17.07
C LEU A 10 -8.42 -27.33 -15.94
N VAL A 11 -7.49 -27.54 -15.01
CA VAL A 11 -7.19 -26.60 -13.92
C VAL A 11 -5.83 -25.95 -14.19
N LEU A 12 -5.82 -24.63 -14.30
CA LEU A 12 -4.60 -23.83 -14.53
C LEU A 12 -4.13 -23.20 -13.21
N ALA A 13 -3.23 -23.88 -12.51
CA ALA A 13 -2.61 -23.40 -11.27
C ALA A 13 -1.36 -22.55 -11.54
N THR A 14 -1.46 -21.55 -12.43
CA THR A 14 -0.31 -20.76 -12.93
C THR A 14 0.09 -19.58 -12.03
N GLY A 15 -0.34 -19.57 -10.77
CA GLY A 15 0.00 -18.54 -9.79
C GLY A 15 -0.77 -17.22 -9.99
N TYR A 16 -0.18 -16.12 -9.50
CA TYR A 16 -0.80 -14.79 -9.46
C TYR A 16 0.16 -13.73 -9.99
N ARG A 17 -0.38 -12.70 -10.63
CA ARG A 17 0.32 -11.44 -10.92
C ARG A 17 -0.02 -10.42 -9.84
N ARG A 18 0.94 -9.55 -9.52
CA ARG A 18 0.85 -8.55 -8.43
C ARG A 18 1.07 -7.13 -8.94
N ASP A 19 0.44 -6.81 -10.07
CA ASP A 19 0.56 -5.55 -10.80
C ASP A 19 -0.74 -4.72 -10.83
N THR A 20 -1.78 -5.14 -10.10
CA THR A 20 -3.06 -4.42 -10.01
C THR A 20 -2.90 -2.96 -9.55
N HIS A 21 -1.86 -2.67 -8.77
CA HIS A 21 -1.54 -1.32 -8.32
C HIS A 21 -1.26 -0.36 -9.49
N SER A 22 -0.71 -0.85 -10.60
CA SER A 22 -0.45 -0.04 -11.79
C SER A 22 -1.74 0.48 -12.42
N ALA A 23 -2.75 -0.37 -12.54
CA ALA A 23 -4.06 0.02 -13.05
C ALA A 23 -4.81 0.93 -12.07
N LEU A 24 -4.72 0.65 -10.77
CA LEU A 24 -5.35 1.49 -9.74
C LEU A 24 -4.80 2.92 -9.73
N LEU A 25 -3.49 3.06 -9.96
CA LEU A 25 -2.78 4.34 -9.91
C LEU A 25 -2.63 5.01 -11.27
N GLU A 26 -3.18 4.44 -12.35
CA GLU A 26 -3.06 4.97 -13.72
C GLU A 26 -3.49 6.43 -13.82
N GLY A 27 -4.60 6.79 -13.18
CA GLY A 27 -5.11 8.17 -13.15
C GLY A 27 -4.19 9.17 -12.42
N LEU A 28 -3.27 8.69 -11.58
CA LEU A 28 -2.28 9.50 -10.88
C LEU A 28 -0.91 9.48 -11.56
N ALA A 29 -0.68 8.61 -12.55
CA ALA A 29 0.62 8.43 -13.19
C ALA A 29 1.31 9.75 -13.62
N PRO A 30 0.60 10.76 -14.19
CA PRO A 30 1.24 12.04 -14.55
C PRO A 30 1.85 12.82 -13.37
N HIS A 31 1.46 12.52 -12.13
CA HIS A 31 1.91 13.20 -10.92
C HIS A 31 2.93 12.40 -10.11
N LEU A 32 3.08 11.10 -10.39
CA LEU A 32 3.93 10.19 -9.61
C LEU A 32 5.37 10.11 -10.12
N GLY A 33 5.68 10.79 -11.24
CA GLY A 33 6.96 10.64 -11.91
C GLY A 33 7.20 9.20 -12.38
N ASP A 34 8.47 8.78 -12.40
CA ASP A 34 8.87 7.45 -12.87
C ASP A 34 8.83 6.36 -11.79
N ALA A 35 8.65 6.73 -10.51
CA ALA A 35 8.86 5.82 -9.39
C ALA A 35 7.90 4.62 -9.41
N LEU A 36 6.64 4.84 -9.81
CA LEU A 36 5.66 3.76 -9.97
C LEU A 36 6.10 2.77 -11.06
N ALA A 37 6.57 3.27 -12.20
CA ALA A 37 7.02 2.44 -13.30
C ALA A 37 8.31 1.66 -12.97
N ARG A 38 9.16 2.22 -12.09
CA ARG A 38 10.42 1.61 -11.65
C ARG A 38 10.29 0.74 -10.40
N GLY A 39 9.11 0.72 -9.76
CA GLY A 39 8.91 0.05 -8.47
C GLY A 39 9.79 0.63 -7.35
N GLU A 40 10.11 1.93 -7.43
CA GLU A 40 10.96 2.61 -6.45
C GLU A 40 10.19 2.86 -5.17
N VAL A 41 10.31 1.92 -4.23
CA VAL A 41 9.74 1.98 -2.89
C VAL A 41 10.85 2.04 -1.85
N THR A 42 10.67 2.89 -0.84
CA THR A 42 11.57 2.97 0.31
C THR A 42 11.36 1.79 1.25
N ARG A 43 12.23 1.67 2.27
CA ARG A 43 12.24 0.53 3.20
C ARG A 43 10.93 0.38 3.99
N ASP A 44 10.27 1.50 4.27
CA ASP A 44 8.97 1.61 4.93
C ASP A 44 7.80 1.47 3.93
N TYR A 45 8.06 0.93 2.74
CA TYR A 45 7.06 0.65 1.69
C TYR A 45 6.41 1.89 1.06
N LEU A 46 6.97 3.09 1.28
CA LEU A 46 6.49 4.33 0.67
C LEU A 46 7.00 4.43 -0.78
N LEU A 47 6.10 4.68 -1.71
CA LEU A 47 6.44 4.97 -3.10
C LEU A 47 7.20 6.31 -3.17
N ALA A 48 8.33 6.32 -3.88
CA ALA A 48 9.17 7.51 -4.01
C ALA A 48 8.54 8.57 -4.94
N THR A 49 7.56 9.32 -4.44
CA THR A 49 6.87 10.35 -5.24
C THR A 49 7.68 11.64 -5.33
N PRO A 50 7.49 12.46 -6.39
CA PRO A 50 8.12 13.77 -6.51
C PRO A 50 7.76 14.70 -5.35
N GLU A 51 8.61 15.69 -5.05
CA GLU A 51 8.42 16.64 -3.94
C GLU A 51 7.10 17.42 -4.00
N HIS A 52 6.58 17.66 -5.22
CA HIS A 52 5.31 18.36 -5.42
C HIS A 52 4.08 17.50 -5.10
N PHE A 53 4.24 16.19 -4.95
CA PHE A 53 3.17 15.25 -4.64
C PHE A 53 3.07 15.03 -3.14
N ALA A 54 2.21 15.83 -2.49
CA ALA A 54 2.02 15.78 -1.04
C ALA A 54 1.42 14.46 -0.50
N PRO A 55 0.49 13.75 -1.20
CA PRO A 55 -0.05 12.50 -0.69
C PRO A 55 1.02 11.39 -0.61
N ARG A 56 0.87 10.49 0.36
CA ARG A 56 1.79 9.37 0.56
C ARG A 56 1.11 8.08 0.14
N ILE A 57 1.79 7.27 -0.67
CA ILE A 57 1.27 6.01 -1.21
C ILE A 57 2.17 4.88 -0.73
N TYR A 58 1.60 3.95 0.04
CA TYR A 58 2.31 2.75 0.49
C TYR A 58 1.89 1.56 -0.36
N LEU A 59 2.87 0.82 -0.87
CA LEU A 59 2.64 -0.39 -1.68
C LEU A 59 2.90 -1.62 -0.82
N GLN A 60 1.97 -2.58 -0.80
CA GLN A 60 2.10 -3.79 0.00
C GLN A 60 1.81 -5.04 -0.81
N GLY A 61 2.67 -6.06 -0.68
CA GLY A 61 2.46 -7.35 -1.33
C GLY A 61 2.65 -7.31 -2.85
N CYS A 62 3.35 -6.30 -3.35
CA CYS A 62 3.80 -6.15 -4.75
C CYS A 62 5.23 -5.58 -4.84
N CYS A 63 6.02 -5.74 -3.78
CA CYS A 63 7.37 -5.21 -3.61
C CYS A 63 8.41 -6.34 -3.47
N GLU A 64 8.15 -7.52 -4.02
CA GLU A 64 9.07 -8.68 -3.95
C GLU A 64 10.45 -8.34 -4.53
N ASP A 65 10.50 -7.56 -5.61
CA ASP A 65 11.75 -7.16 -6.25
C ASP A 65 12.66 -6.30 -5.34
N SER A 66 12.07 -5.51 -4.43
CA SER A 66 12.80 -4.61 -3.52
C SER A 66 12.90 -5.13 -2.09
N HIS A 67 11.94 -5.94 -1.62
CA HIS A 67 11.79 -6.39 -0.22
C HIS A 67 11.86 -7.91 -0.07
N GLY A 68 12.05 -8.65 -1.17
CA GLY A 68 12.25 -10.09 -1.20
C GLY A 68 10.98 -10.92 -1.09
N LEU A 69 11.15 -12.25 -1.15
CA LEU A 69 10.07 -13.25 -1.22
C LEU A 69 9.03 -13.17 -0.08
N SER A 70 9.43 -12.65 1.08
CA SER A 70 8.50 -12.48 2.22
C SER A 70 7.50 -11.36 1.99
N ASP A 71 7.66 -10.53 0.97
CA ASP A 71 6.77 -9.40 0.71
C ASP A 71 5.30 -9.83 0.57
N THR A 72 5.09 -10.97 -0.08
CA THR A 72 3.77 -11.48 -0.43
C THR A 72 3.16 -12.39 0.64
N LEU A 73 3.89 -12.65 1.72
CA LEU A 73 3.61 -13.69 2.70
C LEU A 73 3.35 -13.11 4.09
N LEU A 74 2.81 -13.94 4.97
CA LEU A 74 2.48 -13.55 6.35
C LEU A 74 3.70 -13.39 7.27
N SER A 75 4.88 -13.84 6.83
CA SER A 75 6.11 -13.94 7.63
C SER A 75 6.57 -12.61 8.22
N VAL A 76 6.30 -11.49 7.54
CA VAL A 76 6.75 -10.16 7.96
C VAL A 76 5.61 -9.17 8.15
N LEU A 77 4.35 -9.63 8.11
CA LEU A 77 3.19 -8.72 8.07
C LEU A 77 3.10 -7.83 9.32
N ALA A 78 3.27 -8.40 10.52
CA ALA A 78 3.22 -7.64 11.77
C ALA A 78 4.32 -6.56 11.82
N ARG A 79 5.55 -6.93 11.46
CA ARG A 79 6.68 -6.00 11.42
C ARG A 79 6.49 -4.92 10.34
N ARG A 80 5.98 -5.29 9.16
CA ARG A 80 5.67 -4.33 8.09
C ARG A 80 4.62 -3.32 8.54
N ALA A 81 3.57 -3.77 9.21
CA ALA A 81 2.53 -2.89 9.71
C ALA A 81 3.09 -1.85 10.69
N ASP A 82 3.96 -2.29 11.61
CA ASP A 82 4.66 -1.42 12.56
C ASP A 82 5.54 -0.37 11.84
N GLU A 83 6.34 -0.80 10.86
CA GLU A 83 7.19 0.10 10.06
C GLU A 83 6.38 1.17 9.30
N ILE A 84 5.22 0.80 8.74
CA ILE A 84 4.34 1.75 8.05
C ILE A 84 3.64 2.68 9.03
N CYS A 85 3.22 2.19 10.21
CA CYS A 85 2.63 3.05 11.24
C CYS A 85 3.62 4.11 11.71
N ALA A 86 4.86 3.72 12.00
CA ALA A 86 5.92 4.67 12.35
C ALA A 86 6.14 5.71 11.24
N SER A 87 6.22 5.25 9.98
CA SER A 87 6.35 6.14 8.82
C SER A 87 5.16 7.10 8.69
N LEU A 88 3.93 6.65 8.93
CA LEU A 88 2.74 7.49 8.93
C LEU A 88 2.81 8.57 10.00
N GLU A 89 3.14 8.21 11.24
CA GLU A 89 3.26 9.14 12.36
C GLU A 89 4.30 10.24 12.09
N GLU A 90 5.46 9.88 11.53
CA GLU A 90 6.51 10.84 11.14
C GLU A 90 6.02 11.82 10.08
N GLY A 91 5.30 11.34 9.06
CA GLY A 91 4.81 12.18 7.97
C GLY A 91 3.54 12.96 8.29
N ILE A 92 2.92 12.75 9.45
CA ILE A 92 1.73 13.49 9.93
C ILE A 92 2.12 14.64 10.89
N ALA A 93 3.41 14.84 11.19
CA ALA A 93 3.87 15.97 12.01
C ALA A 93 3.34 17.33 11.48
N PRO A 94 2.86 18.24 12.35
CA PRO A 94 1.72 19.09 12.06
C PRO A 94 2.07 20.27 11.16
N ALA A 95 1.74 20.16 9.87
CA ALA A 95 1.64 21.31 8.98
C ALA A 95 0.33 22.07 9.25
N ALA A 96 0.31 22.92 10.29
CA ALA A 96 -0.53 24.13 10.45
C ALA A 96 -2.03 24.09 10.04
N ALA A 97 -2.68 22.94 9.94
CA ALA A 97 -4.05 22.76 9.46
C ALA A 97 -4.90 21.85 10.37
N ASP A 98 -4.49 21.74 11.64
CA ASP A 98 -5.02 20.74 12.57
C ASP A 98 -6.47 21.07 13.04
N ASP A 99 -6.89 22.33 13.00
CA ASP A 99 -8.22 22.72 13.51
C ASP A 99 -9.38 22.37 12.55
N ALA A 100 -9.18 22.51 11.23
CA ALA A 100 -10.25 22.29 10.24
C ALA A 100 -10.47 20.80 9.93
N ALA A 101 -9.39 20.01 9.89
CA ALA A 101 -9.46 18.57 9.68
C ALA A 101 -10.00 17.85 10.91
N ARG A 102 -9.60 18.26 12.13
CA ARG A 102 -10.22 17.77 13.38
C ARG A 102 -11.70 18.09 13.46
N ALA A 103 -12.11 19.31 13.13
CA ALA A 103 -13.53 19.69 13.17
C ALA A 103 -14.41 18.86 12.21
N LEU A 104 -13.89 18.50 11.03
CA LEU A 104 -14.60 17.63 10.09
C LEU A 104 -14.63 16.16 10.54
N HIS A 105 -13.54 15.68 11.16
CA HIS A 105 -13.44 14.34 11.73
C HIS A 105 -14.37 14.18 12.95
N GLU A 106 -14.39 15.14 13.86
CA GLU A 106 -15.28 15.20 15.04
C GLU A 106 -16.77 15.22 14.65
N ARG A 107 -17.15 15.97 13.60
CA ARG A 107 -18.53 15.95 13.07
C ARG A 107 -18.95 14.59 12.51
N ARG A 108 -18.02 13.81 11.97
CA ARG A 108 -18.29 12.43 11.49
C ARG A 108 -18.39 11.43 12.65
N HIS A 109 -17.71 11.68 13.77
CA HIS A 109 -17.73 10.81 14.96
C HIS A 109 -18.96 10.94 15.86
N GLN A 110 -19.78 11.99 15.72
CA GLN A 110 -21.00 12.13 16.51
C GLN A 110 -22.12 11.14 16.10
N HIS A 111 -22.01 10.45 14.97
CA HIS A 111 -23.02 9.50 14.48
C HIS A 111 -22.60 8.02 14.51
N GLY A 112 -21.40 7.66 14.98
CA GLY A 112 -20.91 6.28 14.98
C GLY A 112 -20.16 5.92 16.26
N ALA A 113 -20.57 4.84 16.91
CA ALA A 113 -20.08 4.41 18.21
C ALA A 113 -18.57 4.05 18.25
N SER A 114 -17.98 4.27 19.44
CA SER A 114 -16.67 3.84 19.95
C SER A 114 -15.43 4.63 19.53
N ALA A 115 -15.00 5.53 20.43
CA ALA A 115 -13.67 6.12 20.46
C ALA A 115 -12.60 5.06 20.72
N GLY A 116 -12.02 4.51 19.65
CA GLY A 116 -10.87 3.61 19.74
C GLY A 116 -9.58 4.38 20.01
N ARG A 117 -8.98 4.19 21.20
CA ARG A 117 -7.55 4.41 21.39
C ARG A 117 -6.80 3.32 20.63
N MET A 118 -5.98 3.67 19.64
CA MET A 118 -5.04 2.70 19.07
C MET A 118 -3.91 2.47 20.07
N ALA A 119 -3.85 1.25 20.57
CA ALA A 119 -2.69 0.73 21.27
C ALA A 119 -2.17 -0.44 20.42
N PHE A 120 -0.91 -0.36 20.00
CA PHE A 120 -0.20 -1.48 19.40
C PHE A 120 0.50 -2.23 20.53
N ALA A 121 0.05 -3.46 20.77
CA ALA A 121 0.74 -4.42 21.63
C ALA A 121 1.10 -5.62 20.76
N LEU A 122 2.38 -6.02 20.80
CA LEU A 122 2.88 -7.26 20.22
C LEU A 122 2.51 -8.44 21.13
#